data_AF-W7YUA3-F1
#
_entry.id   AF-W7YUA3-F1
#
_cell.length_a   1.000
_cell.length_b   1.000
_cell.length_c   1.000
_cell.angle_alpha   90.00
_cell.angle_beta   90.00
_cell.angle_gamma   90.00
#
_symmetry.space_group_name_H-M   'P 1'
#
loop_
_entity.id
_entity.type
_entity.pdbx_description
1 polymer ?
#
loop_
_entity_poly.entity_id
_entity_poly.type
_entity_poly.pdbx_seq_one_letter_code
_entity_poly.pdbx_strand_id
1 'polypeptide(L)' 'MKNKEYASLSEVLVDCFQNILGTDSEYLLHEDTYVTKELKKLIGKKEFDKFNTMDEKYWKDSWGEFSTMTREK' A
#
# COMPACT_ATOMS: atom_id res chain seq x y z
N MET A 1 -0.76 6.38 -20.01
CA MET A 1 -1.51 5.83 -18.86
C MET A 1 -1.98 7.01 -18.04
N LYS A 2 -3.29 7.11 -17.74
CA LYS A 2 -3.78 8.17 -16.84
C LYS A 2 -3.15 7.93 -15.48
N ASN A 3 -2.43 8.91 -14.94
CA ASN A 3 -1.96 8.86 -13.57
C ASN A 3 -3.21 8.75 -12.69
N LYS A 4 -3.41 7.60 -12.06
CA LYS A 4 -4.43 7.45 -11.03
C LYS A 4 -3.94 8.29 -9.85
N GLU A 5 -4.63 9.38 -9.57
CA GLU A 5 -4.38 10.14 -8.35
C GLU A 5 -5.04 9.38 -7.20
N TYR A 6 -4.24 9.05 -6.18
CA TYR A 6 -4.72 8.41 -4.97
C TYR A 6 -4.95 9.48 -3.92
N ALA A 7 -6.08 9.43 -3.23
CA ALA A 7 -6.41 10.36 -2.15
C ALA A 7 -5.64 10.02 -0.86
N SER A 8 -5.28 8.76 -0.66
CA SER A 8 -4.60 8.26 0.54
C SER A 8 -3.65 7.11 0.26
N LEU A 9 -2.75 6.82 1.21
CA LEU A 9 -1.93 5.62 1.18
C LEU A 9 -2.77 4.34 1.26
N SER A 10 -3.88 4.34 2.00
CA SER A 10 -4.78 3.17 2.10
C SER A 10 -5.35 2.75 0.73
N GLU A 11 -5.72 3.70 -0.12
CA GLU A 11 -6.14 3.40 -1.51
C GLU A 11 -5.00 2.81 -2.34
N VAL A 12 -3.77 3.32 -2.18
CA VAL A 12 -2.59 2.77 -2.85
C VAL A 12 -2.35 1.33 -2.40
N LEU A 13 -2.43 1.06 -1.09
CA LEU A 13 -2.25 -0.28 -0.52
C LEU A 13 -3.29 -1.26 -1.08
N VAL A 14 -4.57 -0.85 -1.17
CA VAL A 14 -5.63 -1.69 -1.76
C VAL A 14 -5.32 -1.99 -3.22
N ASP A 15 -4.99 -0.98 -4.03
CA ASP A 15 -4.71 -1.19 -5.45
C ASP A 15 -3.47 -2.06 -5.67
N CYS A 16 -2.46 -1.91 -4.81
CA CYS A 16 -1.20 -2.65 -4.90
C CYS A 16 -1.30 -4.10 -4.41
N PHE A 17 -2.04 -4.34 -3.32
CA PHE A 17 -1.94 -5.58 -2.55
C PHE A 17 -3.25 -6.36 -2.38
N GLN A 18 -4.43 -5.83 -2.74
CA GLN A 18 -5.69 -6.56 -2.51
C GLN A 18 -5.71 -7.98 -3.10
N ASN A 19 -5.00 -8.20 -4.21
CA ASN A 19 -4.99 -9.49 -4.92
C ASN A 19 -4.02 -10.53 -4.31
N ILE A 20 -3.16 -10.13 -3.37
CA ILE A 20 -2.20 -11.04 -2.72
C ILE A 20 -2.77 -11.64 -1.42
N LEU A 21 -3.84 -11.03 -0.89
CA LEU A 21 -4.52 -11.49 0.32
C LEU A 21 -5.16 -12.87 0.07
N GLY A 22 -5.03 -13.78 1.02
CA GLY A 22 -5.49 -15.16 0.92
C GLY A 22 -4.64 -16.05 0.01
N THR A 23 -3.52 -15.54 -0.53
CA THR A 23 -2.57 -16.33 -1.33
C THR A 23 -1.37 -16.75 -0.51
N ASP A 24 -0.62 -17.75 -0.99
CA ASP A 24 0.66 -18.15 -0.39
C ASP A 24 1.69 -17.02 -0.34
N SER A 25 1.47 -15.92 -1.07
CA SER A 25 2.37 -14.76 -1.11
C SER A 25 1.97 -13.66 -0.12
N GLU A 26 0.88 -13.82 0.64
CA GLU A 26 0.42 -12.79 1.61
C GLU A 26 1.50 -12.45 2.65
N TYR A 27 2.34 -13.42 3.04
CA TYR A 27 3.42 -13.19 3.99
C TYR A 27 4.41 -12.10 3.54
N LEU A 28 4.53 -11.84 2.23
CA LEU A 28 5.39 -10.79 1.68
C LEU A 28 4.94 -9.39 2.11
N LEU A 29 3.69 -9.20 2.55
CA LEU A 29 3.23 -7.92 3.09
C LEU A 29 3.88 -7.54 4.42
N HIS A 30 4.53 -8.49 5.09
CA HIS A 30 5.35 -8.23 6.29
C HIS A 30 6.80 -7.87 5.96
N GLU A 31 7.18 -7.88 4.68
CA GLU A 31 8.53 -7.57 4.22
C GLU A 31 8.61 -6.13 3.69
N ASP A 32 9.19 -5.23 4.49
CA ASP A 32 9.32 -3.80 4.14
C ASP A 32 9.95 -3.56 2.76
N THR A 33 10.93 -4.40 2.40
CA THR A 33 11.62 -4.31 1.10
C THR A 33 10.69 -4.65 -0.06
N TYR A 34 9.80 -5.62 0.10
CA TYR A 34 8.79 -5.99 -0.88
C TYR A 34 7.75 -4.88 -1.01
N VAL A 35 7.17 -4.46 0.12
CA VAL A 35 6.15 -3.40 0.17
C VAL A 35 6.67 -2.13 -0.51
N THR A 36 7.86 -1.68 -0.12
CA THR A 36 8.50 -0.48 -0.68
C THR A 36 8.73 -0.61 -2.19
N LYS A 37 9.16 -1.78 -2.66
CA LYS A 37 9.43 -2.03 -4.08
C LYS A 37 8.15 -1.97 -4.91
N GLU A 38 7.09 -2.64 -4.46
CA GLU A 38 5.83 -2.68 -5.20
C GLU A 38 5.11 -1.32 -5.18
N LEU A 39 5.11 -0.62 -4.06
CA LEU A 39 4.59 0.75 -3.99
C LEU A 39 5.34 1.69 -4.96
N LYS A 40 6.67 1.66 -4.96
CA LYS A 40 7.47 2.49 -5.90
C LYS A 40 7.22 2.12 -7.36
N LYS A 41 6.93 0.86 -7.68
CA LYS A 41 6.54 0.45 -9.04
C LYS A 41 5.18 1.01 -9.44
N LEU A 42 4.22 1.02 -8.51
CA LEU A 42 2.85 1.46 -8.76
C LEU A 42 2.73 2.99 -8.87
N ILE A 43 3.22 3.73 -7.85
CA ILE A 43 3.03 5.19 -7.74
C ILE A 43 4.28 6.00 -8.10
N GLY A 44 5.40 5.33 -8.34
CA GLY A 44 6.68 5.98 -8.59
C GLY A 44 7.39 6.44 -7.32
N LYS A 45 8.70 6.67 -7.44
CA LYS A 45 9.54 7.11 -6.31
C LYS A 45 9.07 8.43 -5.69
N LYS A 46 8.73 9.43 -6.53
CA LYS A 46 8.38 10.77 -6.05
C LYS A 46 7.14 10.76 -5.15
N GLU A 47 6.11 9.99 -5.50
CA GLU A 47 4.90 9.90 -4.66
C GLU A 47 5.12 8.99 -3.46
N PHE A 48 5.86 7.89 -3.61
CA PHE A 48 6.26 7.09 -2.46
C PHE A 48 7.01 7.93 -1.42
N ASP A 49 7.96 8.77 -1.85
CA ASP A 49 8.75 9.59 -0.95
C ASP A 49 7.86 10.57 -0.14
N LYS A 50 6.74 11.05 -0.69
CA LYS A 50 5.78 11.87 0.08
C LYS A 50 5.12 11.08 1.21
N PHE A 51 4.68 9.85 0.95
CA PHE A 51 4.13 8.98 2.00
C PHE A 51 5.20 8.55 3.00
N ASN A 52 6.43 8.31 2.55
CA ASN A 52 7.54 7.91 3.40
C ASN A 52 8.02 9.03 4.34
N THR A 53 7.68 10.30 4.06
CA THR A 53 7.90 11.41 5.00
C THR A 53 6.81 11.55 6.06
N MET A 54 5.70 10.82 5.94
CA MET A 54 4.65 10.79 6.95
C MET A 54 5.09 9.98 8.17
N ASP A 55 4.46 10.24 9.32
CA ASP A 55 4.82 9.56 10.57
C ASP A 55 4.37 8.08 10.60
N GLU A 56 4.93 7.33 11.55
CA GLU A 56 4.58 5.92 11.75
C GLU A 56 3.08 5.73 12.02
N LYS A 57 2.46 6.70 12.70
CA LYS A 57 1.02 6.68 12.98
C LYS A 57 0.20 6.70 11.69
N TYR A 58 0.53 7.56 10.74
CA TYR A 58 -0.13 7.63 9.43
C TYR A 58 -0.02 6.32 8.67
N TRP A 59 1.15 5.69 8.68
CA TRP A 59 1.36 4.37 8.06
C TRP A 59 0.51 3.29 8.75
N LYS A 60 0.51 3.26 10.08
CA LYS A 60 -0.28 2.31 10.87
C LYS A 60 -1.78 2.47 10.61
N ASP A 61 -2.27 3.71 10.59
CA ASP A 61 -3.67 4.01 10.29
C ASP A 61 -4.03 3.57 8.86
N SER A 62 -3.17 3.83 7.88
CA SER A 62 -3.36 3.42 6.48
C SER A 62 -3.42 1.90 6.31
N TRP A 63 -2.56 1.14 7.02
CA TRP A 63 -2.62 -0.33 7.05
C TRP A 63 -3.88 -0.86 7.73
N GLY A 64 -4.38 -0.17 8.77
CA GLY A 64 -5.65 -0.49 9.41
C GLY A 64 -6.84 -0.28 8.50
N GLU A 65 -6.86 0.83 7.75
CA GLU A 65 -7.86 1.11 6.73
C GLU A 65 -7.82 0.08 5.59
N PHE A 66 -6.63 -0.21 5.06
CA PHE A 66 -6.42 -1.26 4.07
C PHE A 66 -7.02 -2.59 4.53
N SER A 67 -6.70 -3.01 5.76
CA SER A 67 -7.19 -4.27 6.33
C SER A 67 -8.72 -4.29 6.48
N THR A 68 -9.34 -3.13 6.75
CA THR A 68 -10.80 -3.00 6.86
C THR A 68 -11.44 -3.11 5.48
N MET A 69 -10.91 -2.40 4.48
CA MET A 69 -11.42 -2.37 3.11
C MET A 69 -11.33 -3.72 2.38
N THR A 70 -10.37 -4.57 2.78
CA THR A 70 -10.16 -5.87 2.14
C THR A 70 -10.79 -7.03 2.90
N ARG A 71 -11.14 -6.88 4.19
CA ARG A 71 -11.85 -7.90 4.97
C ARG A 71 -13.32 -8.09 4.57
N GLU A 72 -13.93 -7.09 3.93
CA GLU A 72 -15.34 -7.13 3.51
C GLU A 72 -15.56 -7.73 2.11
N LYS A 73 -14.53 -8.33 1.50
CA LYS A 73 -14.58 -9.01 0.20
C LYS A 73 -14.49 -10.52 0.36
#